data_AF-A0A2V6C7S5-F1
#
_entry.id   AF-A0A2V6C7S5-F1
#
_cell.length_a   1.000
_cell.length_b   1.000
_cell.length_c   1.000
_cell.angle_alpha   90.00
_cell.angle_beta   90.00
_cell.angle_gamma   90.00
#
_symmetry.space_group_name_H-M   'P 1'
#
loop_
_entity.id
_entity.type
_entity.pdbx_description
1 polymer ?
#
loop_
_entity_poly.entity_id
_entity_poly.type
_entity_poly.pdbx_seq_one_letter_code
_entity_poly.pdbx_strand_id
1 'polypeptide(L)'
;MNTDLIDTKHGLRLDRVVLLGRTFKEYRRYFLLELKELIGRDVLDVPGGVSSFCAEATARGIRVASFDPIYSLSVEEIAARSEPDLEAVYRAIGRFRPIAGNSFLRVNHG
;
A
#
# COMPACT_ATOMS: atom_id res chain seq x y z
N MET A 1 8.78 42.20 -10.92
CA MET A 1 7.86 41.39 -10.08
C MET A 1 8.54 40.06 -9.87
N ASN A 2 8.75 39.67 -8.61
CA ASN A 2 9.54 38.49 -8.26
C ASN A 2 8.65 37.24 -8.31
N THR A 3 9.03 36.25 -9.11
CA THR A 3 8.27 35.00 -9.31
C THR A 3 8.67 33.91 -8.30
N ASP A 4 9.46 34.26 -7.29
CA ASP A 4 10.02 33.30 -6.31
C ASP A 4 9.05 32.85 -5.21
N LEU A 5 7.76 33.19 -5.31
CA LEU A 5 6.74 32.71 -4.39
C LEU A 5 5.92 31.65 -5.11
N ILE A 6 6.33 30.38 -4.97
CA ILE A 6 5.55 29.13 -4.89
C ILE A 6 6.52 28.00 -5.31
N ASP A 7 7.33 27.46 -4.40
CA ASP A 7 7.57 26.01 -4.38
C ASP A 7 8.21 25.56 -3.07
N THR A 8 7.38 25.32 -2.05
CA THR A 8 7.81 24.49 -0.92
C THR A 8 6.69 23.58 -0.48
N LYS A 9 6.12 22.80 -1.42
CA LYS A 9 5.55 21.52 -0.98
C LYS A 9 6.71 20.61 -0.60
N HIS A 10 7.02 20.54 0.70
CA HIS A 10 7.95 19.59 1.32
C HIS A 10 7.43 18.12 1.25
N GLY A 11 6.74 17.75 0.18
CA GLY A 11 6.17 16.43 -0.03
C GLY A 11 7.13 15.52 -0.78
N LEU A 12 6.90 14.21 -0.65
CA LEU A 12 7.58 13.20 -1.46
C LEU A 12 7.25 13.43 -2.94
N ARG A 13 8.25 13.78 -3.75
CA ARG A 13 8.11 13.88 -5.21
C ARG A 13 8.59 12.58 -5.84
N LEU A 14 7.69 11.90 -6.54
CA LEU A 14 7.96 10.72 -7.34
C LEU A 14 7.74 11.09 -8.81
N ASP A 15 8.60 10.59 -9.68
CA ASP A 15 8.59 10.84 -11.13
C ASP A 15 7.59 9.96 -11.91
N ARG A 16 7.03 8.95 -11.23
CA ARG A 16 6.03 8.02 -11.76
C ARG A 16 5.04 7.58 -10.69
N VAL A 17 3.95 6.95 -11.12
CA VAL A 17 3.04 6.23 -10.22
C VAL A 17 3.80 5.01 -9.67
N VAL A 18 3.73 4.82 -8.36
CA VAL A 18 4.39 3.71 -7.65
C VAL A 18 3.37 2.73 -7.08
N LEU A 19 3.69 1.44 -7.14
CA LEU A 19 2.93 0.39 -6.47
C LEU A 19 3.32 0.31 -4.98
N LEU A 20 2.62 1.07 -4.15
CA LEU A 20 2.88 1.12 -2.71
C LEU A 20 1.65 0.68 -1.92
N GLY A 21 1.78 -0.46 -1.26
CA GLY A 21 0.72 -1.04 -0.44
C GLY A 21 0.60 -0.36 0.92
N ARG A 22 -0.54 -0.59 1.58
CA ARG A 22 -0.78 -0.16 2.95
C ARG A 22 -1.23 -1.31 3.82
N THR A 23 -0.82 -1.22 5.08
CA THR A 23 -1.21 -2.15 6.13
C THR A 23 -2.59 -1.84 6.68
N PHE A 24 -3.19 -2.81 7.38
CA PHE A 24 -4.44 -2.59 8.11
C PHE A 24 -4.37 -1.41 9.08
N LYS A 25 -3.23 -1.29 9.76
CA LYS A 25 -2.97 -0.21 10.71
C LYS A 25 -2.91 1.16 10.03
N GLU A 26 -2.33 1.25 8.84
CA GLU A 26 -2.30 2.50 8.07
C GLU A 26 -3.69 2.89 7.60
N TYR A 27 -4.47 1.97 7.05
CA TYR A 27 -5.85 2.26 6.63
C TYR A 27 -6.74 2.72 7.79
N ARG A 28 -6.63 2.07 8.96
CA ARG A 28 -7.32 2.54 10.17
C ARG A 28 -6.98 3.97 10.53
N ARG A 29 -5.72 4.38 10.36
CA ARG A 29 -5.30 5.76 10.64
C ARG A 29 -5.79 6.74 9.57
N TYR A 30 -5.75 6.35 8.30
CA TYR A 30 -6.15 7.23 7.19
C TYR A 30 -7.65 7.51 7.18
N PHE A 31 -8.44 6.48 7.47
CA PHE A 31 -9.90 6.54 7.36
C PHE A 31 -10.61 6.57 8.72
N LEU A 32 -9.85 6.68 9.82
CA LEU A 32 -10.37 6.64 11.19
C LEU A 32 -11.23 5.40 11.48
N LEU A 33 -10.89 4.26 10.85
CA LEU A 33 -11.66 3.03 10.98
C LEU A 33 -11.38 2.34 12.31
N GLU A 34 -12.43 2.00 13.03
CA GLU A 34 -12.36 1.12 14.18
C GLU A 34 -12.75 -0.31 13.80
N LEU A 35 -12.07 -1.29 14.40
CA LEU A 35 -12.31 -2.71 14.11
C LEU A 35 -13.79 -3.07 14.28
N LYS A 36 -14.42 -2.58 15.36
CA LYS A 36 -15.83 -2.81 15.68
C LYS A 36 -16.80 -2.29 14.61
N GLU A 37 -16.39 -1.32 13.80
CA GLU A 37 -17.24 -0.75 12.75
C GLU A 37 -17.23 -1.63 11.49
N LEU A 38 -16.20 -2.44 11.31
CA LEU A 38 -16.02 -3.32 10.15
C LEU A 38 -16.58 -4.72 10.39
N ILE A 39 -16.62 -5.19 11.65
CA ILE A 39 -17.18 -6.50 11.99
C ILE A 39 -18.66 -6.55 11.60
N GLY A 40 -19.04 -7.61 10.90
CA GLY A 40 -20.40 -7.83 10.42
C GLY A 40 -20.76 -7.09 9.13
N ARG A 41 -19.89 -6.23 8.60
CA ARG A 41 -20.09 -5.54 7.32
C ARG A 41 -19.36 -6.22 6.18
N ASP A 42 -19.82 -5.95 4.96
CA ASP A 42 -19.09 -6.24 3.72
C ASP A 42 -18.25 -5.02 3.34
N VAL A 43 -16.95 -5.24 3.16
CA VAL A 43 -15.96 -4.19 2.88
C VAL A 43 -15.40 -4.40 1.48
N LEU A 44 -15.29 -3.30 0.73
CA LEU A 44 -14.71 -3.28 -0.62
C LEU A 44 -13.45 -2.41 -0.60
N ASP A 45 -12.30 -2.99 -0.95
CA ASP A 45 -10.99 -2.34 -1.03
C ASP A 45 -10.60 -2.10 -2.49
N VAL A 46 -10.71 -0.85 -2.97
CA VAL A 46 -10.50 -0.49 -4.38
C VAL A 46 -9.88 0.91 -4.54
N PRO A 47 -8.74 1.06 -5.22
CA PRO A 47 -7.84 -0.01 -5.68
C PRO A 47 -7.04 -0.59 -4.50
N GLY A 48 -7.08 -1.92 -4.31
CA GLY A 48 -6.35 -2.53 -3.19
C GLY A 48 -4.86 -2.74 -3.44
N GLY A 49 -4.46 -2.93 -4.71
CA GLY A 49 -3.06 -3.05 -5.13
C GLY A 49 -2.25 -4.06 -4.32
N VAL A 50 -1.02 -3.69 -3.98
CA VAL A 50 -0.09 -4.51 -3.16
C VAL A 50 -0.29 -4.33 -1.65
N SER A 51 -1.45 -3.82 -1.22
CA SER A 51 -1.76 -3.61 0.19
C SER A 51 -2.00 -4.93 0.93
N SER A 52 -1.54 -5.01 2.18
CA SER A 52 -1.83 -6.15 3.06
C SER A 52 -3.18 -6.03 3.77
N PHE A 53 -3.89 -4.89 3.63
CA PHE A 53 -5.18 -4.62 4.28
C PHE A 53 -6.18 -5.77 4.14
N CYS A 54 -6.47 -6.22 2.91
CA CYS A 54 -7.46 -7.27 2.67
C CYS A 54 -7.12 -8.58 3.40
N ALA A 55 -5.86 -9.02 3.31
CA ALA A 55 -5.39 -10.23 4.00
C ALA A 55 -5.45 -10.07 5.53
N GLU A 56 -4.99 -8.93 6.05
CA GLU A 56 -5.01 -8.62 7.48
C GLU A 56 -6.42 -8.46 8.05
N ALA A 57 -7.34 -7.85 7.30
CA ALA A 57 -8.74 -7.67 7.70
C ALA A 57 -9.49 -9.00 7.68
N THR A 58 -9.30 -9.82 6.64
CA THR A 58 -9.82 -11.19 6.57
C THR A 58 -9.37 -12.02 7.77
N ALA A 59 -8.08 -11.97 8.12
CA ALA A 59 -7.54 -12.66 9.30
C ALA A 59 -8.15 -12.19 10.64
N ARG A 60 -8.82 -11.03 10.66
CA ARG A 60 -9.52 -10.48 11.83
C ARG A 60 -11.03 -10.74 11.79
N GLY A 61 -11.51 -11.54 10.86
CA GLY A 61 -12.94 -11.90 10.72
C GLY A 61 -13.79 -10.84 10.01
N ILE A 62 -13.16 -9.87 9.33
CA ILE A 62 -13.88 -8.91 8.50
C ILE A 62 -14.13 -9.54 7.13
N ARG A 63 -15.36 -9.38 6.59
CA ARG A 63 -15.66 -9.78 5.22
C ARG A 63 -15.21 -8.67 4.28
N VAL A 64 -14.10 -8.90 3.59
CA VAL A 64 -13.50 -7.92 2.69
C VAL A 64 -13.17 -8.55 1.34
N ALA A 65 -13.38 -7.80 0.26
CA ALA A 65 -12.91 -8.14 -1.07
C ALA A 65 -12.07 -6.99 -1.62
N SER A 66 -10.96 -7.32 -2.29
CA SER A 66 -10.07 -6.35 -2.93
C SER A 66 -10.17 -6.43 -4.44
N PHE A 67 -10.20 -5.28 -5.11
CA PHE A 67 -10.11 -5.20 -6.57
C PHE A 67 -9.06 -4.19 -6.99
N ASP A 68 -8.29 -4.57 -8.00
CA ASP A 68 -7.28 -3.73 -8.63
C ASP A 68 -6.98 -4.26 -10.03
N PRO A 69 -6.83 -3.40 -11.06
CA PRO A 69 -6.38 -3.82 -12.38
C PRO A 69 -5.08 -4.65 -12.38
N ILE A 70 -4.17 -4.43 -11.43
CA ILE A 70 -2.90 -5.19 -11.35
C ILE A 70 -3.12 -6.68 -11.05
N TYR A 71 -4.28 -7.08 -10.52
CA TYR A 71 -4.58 -8.49 -10.23
C TYR A 71 -4.81 -9.34 -11.49
N SER A 72 -4.81 -8.71 -12.67
CA SER A 72 -4.71 -9.43 -13.95
C SER A 72 -3.31 -10.01 -14.22
N LEU A 73 -2.31 -9.58 -13.46
CA LEU A 73 -0.92 -10.04 -13.55
C LEU A 73 -0.68 -11.19 -12.57
N SER A 74 0.36 -11.98 -12.83
CA SER A 74 0.87 -12.98 -11.88
C SER A 74 1.47 -12.33 -10.63
N VAL A 75 1.56 -13.10 -9.55
CA VAL A 75 2.17 -12.64 -8.29
C VAL A 75 3.62 -12.21 -8.51
N GLU A 76 4.36 -12.96 -9.33
CA GLU A 76 5.75 -12.70 -9.68
C GLU A 76 5.90 -11.39 -10.46
N GLU A 77 4.99 -11.11 -11.41
CA GLU A 77 4.98 -9.84 -12.14
C GLU A 77 4.65 -8.65 -11.25
N ILE A 78 3.71 -8.80 -10.31
CA ILE A 78 3.36 -7.75 -9.34
C ILE A 78 4.56 -7.48 -8.42
N ALA A 79 5.23 -8.52 -7.93
CA ALA A 79 6.43 -8.41 -7.10
C ALA A 79 7.56 -7.68 -7.84
N ALA A 80 7.89 -8.13 -9.07
CA ALA A 80 8.92 -7.53 -9.90
C ALA A 80 8.67 -6.05 -10.22
N ARG A 81 7.41 -5.62 -10.28
CA ARG A 81 7.03 -4.22 -10.48
C ARG A 81 7.06 -3.38 -9.20
N SER A 82 6.67 -3.96 -8.06
CA SER A 82 6.51 -3.22 -6.80
C SER A 82 7.79 -3.08 -5.98
N GLU A 83 8.72 -4.05 -6.04
CA GLU A 83 9.99 -3.95 -5.32
C GLU A 83 10.82 -2.71 -5.71
N PRO A 84 11.04 -2.39 -7.00
CA PRO A 84 11.80 -1.20 -7.39
C PRO A 84 11.11 0.12 -7.00
N ASP A 85 9.79 0.10 -6.90
CA ASP A 85 8.98 1.25 -6.50
C ASP A 85 9.12 1.54 -5.00
N LEU A 86 9.11 0.49 -4.16
CA LEU A 86 9.39 0.61 -2.73
C LEU A 86 10.80 1.17 -2.49
N GLU A 87 11.79 0.67 -3.23
CA GLU A 87 13.18 1.15 -3.19
C GLU A 87 13.32 2.60 -3.64
N ALA A 88 12.60 3.01 -4.69
CA ALA A 88 12.56 4.40 -5.14
C ALA A 88 11.97 5.33 -4.06
N VAL A 89 10.87 4.91 -3.43
CA VAL A 89 10.23 5.64 -2.33
C VAL A 89 11.18 5.78 -1.13
N TYR A 90 11.86 4.69 -0.72
CA TYR A 90 12.80 4.75 0.40
C TYR A 90 13.98 5.69 0.17
N ARG A 91 14.53 5.68 -1.04
CA ARG A 91 15.58 6.63 -1.45
C ARG A 91 15.07 8.07 -1.40
N ALA A 92 13.88 8.32 -1.91
CA ALA A 92 13.31 9.66 -1.96
C ALA A 92 12.92 10.22 -0.57
N ILE A 93 12.61 9.37 0.43
CA ILE A 93 12.41 9.82 1.83
C ILE A 93 13.70 9.90 2.66
N GLY A 94 14.87 9.56 2.09
CA GLY A 94 16.17 9.65 2.76
C GLY A 94 16.38 8.66 3.91
N ARG A 95 15.63 7.54 3.94
CA ARG A 95 15.73 6.51 4.98
C ARG A 95 15.87 5.13 4.35
N PHE A 96 17.06 4.79 3.87
CA PHE A 96 17.36 3.41 3.50
C PHE A 96 18.23 2.72 4.55
N ARG A 97 17.69 1.65 5.14
CA ARG A 97 18.43 0.64 5.90
C ARG A 97 17.90 -0.71 5.40
N PRO A 98 18.69 -1.49 4.64
CA PRO A 98 18.17 -2.68 3.98
C PRO A 98 17.68 -3.68 5.02
N ILE A 99 16.43 -4.11 4.90
CA ILE A 99 15.88 -5.23 5.67
C ILE A 99 16.12 -6.47 4.81
N ALA A 100 17.17 -7.22 5.12
CA ALA A 100 17.31 -8.57 4.59
C ALA A 100 16.25 -9.46 5.25
N GLY A 101 15.25 -9.93 4.50
CA GLY A 101 14.32 -10.92 5.01
C GLY A 101 12.99 -11.04 4.27
N ASN A 102 12.92 -12.02 3.36
CA ASN A 102 11.72 -12.57 2.73
C ASN A 102 10.53 -12.73 3.71
N SER A 103 9.69 -11.72 3.86
CA SER A 103 8.45 -11.85 4.62
C SER A 103 7.26 -11.09 4.04
N PHE A 104 7.41 -10.38 2.91
CA PHE A 104 6.32 -9.57 2.37
C PHE A 104 5.45 -10.27 1.30
N LEU A 105 5.82 -11.48 0.86
CA LEU A 105 5.06 -12.22 -0.15
C LEU A 105 4.75 -13.64 0.35
N ARG A 106 3.91 -13.75 1.38
CA ARG A 106 3.03 -14.92 1.52
C ARG A 106 1.62 -14.46 1.25
N VAL A 107 1.27 -14.45 -0.03
CA VAL A 107 -0.13 -14.47 -0.46
C VAL A 107 -0.66 -15.83 -0.01
N ASN A 108 -1.44 -15.84 1.07
CA ASN A 108 -2.08 -17.05 1.58
C ASN A 108 -2.97 -17.62 0.47
N HIS A 109 -2.67 -18.85 0.06
CA HIS A 109 -3.63 -19.71 -0.62
C HIS A 109 -4.79 -19.98 0.34
N GLY A 110 -5.97 -19.48 -0.02
CA GLY A 110 -7.24 -20.08 0.35
C GLY A 110 -7.69 -21.01 -0.78
#